data_AF-A0AB38SE47-F1
#
_entry.id   AF-A0AB38SE47-F1
#
_cell.length_a   1.000
_cell.length_b   1.000
_cell.length_c   1.000
_cell.angle_alpha   90.00
_cell.angle_beta   90.00
_cell.angle_gamma   90.00
#
_symmetry.space_group_name_H-M   'P 1'
#
loop_
_entity.id
_entity.type
_entity.pdbx_description
1 polymer ?
#
loop_
_entity_poly.entity_id
_entity_poly.type
_entity_poly.pdbx_seq_one_letter_code
_entity_poly.pdbx_strand_id
1 'polypeptide(L)'
;MRQIAGVFAQLEKARLVAKLKAARDRKRASGVKVEGRKSYAELDQREHGGQMIALARKLRRRSPKAGRRSLRDISAALADAGFVSESGKPYAATAVARMLGEL
;
A
#
# COMPACT_ATOMS: atom_id res chain seq x y z
N MET A 1 -44.14 -3.82 18.96
CA MET A 1 -42.89 -3.58 19.71
C MET A 1 -41.58 -3.86 18.92
N ARG A 2 -41.54 -3.72 17.58
CA ARG A 2 -40.30 -3.94 16.79
C ARG A 2 -39.39 -2.71 16.69
N GLN A 3 -39.96 -1.51 16.75
CA GLN A 3 -39.23 -0.25 16.61
C GLN A 3 -38.32 0.02 17.82
N ILE A 4 -38.83 -0.20 19.04
CA ILE A 4 -38.09 -0.01 20.29
C ILE A 4 -36.89 -0.96 20.39
N ALA A 5 -37.07 -2.24 20.06
CA ALA A 5 -35.97 -3.21 20.00
C ALA A 5 -34.87 -2.81 18.99
N GLY A 6 -35.27 -2.24 17.85
CA GLY A 6 -34.33 -1.71 16.85
C GLY A 6 -33.49 -0.54 17.39
N VAL A 7 -34.08 0.34 18.20
CA VAL A 7 -33.36 1.46 18.83
C VAL A 7 -32.29 0.96 19.80
N PHE A 8 -32.61 -0.04 20.62
CA PHE A 8 -31.64 -0.63 21.54
C PHE A 8 -30.46 -1.28 20.82
N ALA A 9 -30.73 -2.07 19.76
CA ALA A 9 -29.68 -2.67 18.96
C ALA A 9 -28.75 -1.63 18.30
N GLN A 10 -29.31 -0.51 17.82
CA GLN A 10 -28.50 0.59 17.27
C GLN A 10 -27.68 1.30 18.35
N LEU A 11 -28.25 1.51 19.54
CA LEU A 11 -27.54 2.13 20.66
C LEU A 11 -26.35 1.29 21.11
N GLU A 12 -26.52 -0.03 21.20
CA GLU A 12 -25.44 -0.96 21.55
C GLU A 12 -24.32 -0.96 20.50
N LYS A 13 -24.69 -1.05 19.22
CA LYS A 13 -23.73 -0.93 18.11
C LYS A 13 -22.97 0.39 18.16
N ALA A 14 -23.66 1.51 18.37
CA ALA A 14 -23.03 2.83 18.44
C ALA A 14 -22.01 2.93 19.58
N ARG A 15 -22.37 2.43 20.78
CA ARG A 15 -21.46 2.36 21.94
C ARG A 15 -20.23 1.51 21.64
N LEU A 16 -20.40 0.35 21.01
CA LEU A 16 -19.28 -0.53 20.64
C LEU A 16 -18.36 0.13 19.62
N VAL A 17 -18.92 0.67 18.53
CA VAL A 17 -18.15 1.32 17.47
C VAL A 17 -17.40 2.54 18.01
N ALA A 18 -18.00 3.31 18.91
CA ALA A 18 -17.33 4.45 19.56
C ALA A 18 -16.08 4.00 20.36
N LYS A 19 -16.20 2.94 21.15
CA LYS A 19 -15.06 2.38 21.91
C LYS A 19 -13.94 1.88 20.98
N LEU A 20 -14.30 1.14 19.93
CA LEU A 20 -13.33 0.63 18.95
C LEU A 20 -12.66 1.76 18.17
N LYS A 21 -13.40 2.81 17.80
CA LYS A 21 -12.85 4.01 17.16
C LYS A 21 -11.85 4.70 18.07
N ALA A 22 -12.19 4.94 19.34
CA ALA A 22 -11.27 5.57 20.29
C ALA A 22 -9.98 4.75 20.47
N ALA A 23 -10.06 3.42 20.49
CA ALA A 23 -8.88 2.56 20.52
C ALA A 23 -8.05 2.66 19.22
N ARG A 24 -8.70 2.67 18.05
CA ARG A 24 -8.05 2.85 16.74
C ARG A 24 -7.32 4.19 16.66
N ASP A 25 -7.96 5.26 17.11
CA ASP A 25 -7.39 6.61 17.07
C ASP A 25 -6.19 6.74 18.01
N ARG A 26 -6.24 6.13 19.21
CA ARG A 26 -5.06 6.01 20.11
C ARG A 26 -3.90 5.26 19.45
N LYS A 27 -4.18 4.15 18.75
CA LYS A 27 -3.14 3.42 18.00
C LYS A 27 -2.60 4.25 16.84
N ARG A 28 -3.45 5.03 16.16
CA ARG A 28 -3.00 5.93 15.08
C ARG A 28 -2.09 7.03 15.62
N ALA A 29 -2.37 7.55 16.81
CA ALA A 29 -1.54 8.55 17.47
C ALA A 29 -0.13 8.04 17.83
N SER A 30 0.11 6.72 17.86
CA SER A 30 1.46 6.17 18.04
C SER A 30 2.32 6.20 16.75
N GLY A 31 1.83 6.78 15.67
CA GLY A 31 2.56 6.92 14.39
C GLY A 31 2.57 5.67 13.51
N VAL A 32 1.94 4.57 13.95
CA VAL A 32 1.84 3.34 13.13
C VAL A 32 0.65 3.41 12.19
N LYS A 33 0.77 2.76 11.03
CA LYS A 33 -0.35 2.53 10.14
C LYS A 33 -1.35 1.56 10.78
N VAL A 34 -2.62 1.95 10.84
CA VAL A 34 -3.67 1.17 11.54
C VAL A 34 -4.69 0.55 10.60
N GLU A 35 -4.85 1.10 9.39
CA GLU A 35 -5.89 0.70 8.45
C GLU A 35 -5.43 0.85 7.00
N GLY A 36 -6.24 0.33 6.08
CA GLY A 36 -5.97 0.34 4.65
C GLY A 36 -5.01 -0.77 4.21
N ARG A 37 -4.85 -0.91 2.88
CA ARG A 37 -3.90 -1.86 2.30
C ARG A 37 -2.47 -1.42 2.59
N LYS A 38 -1.56 -2.38 2.78
CA LYS A 38 -0.11 -2.11 2.90
C LYS A 38 0.37 -1.34 1.67
N SER A 39 1.26 -0.37 1.90
CA SER A 39 1.93 0.34 0.83
C SER A 39 2.95 -0.58 0.16
N TYR A 40 3.37 -0.24 -1.06
CA TYR A 40 4.44 -1.00 -1.72
C TYR A 40 5.76 -0.95 -0.93
N ALA A 41 6.03 0.12 -0.17
CA ALA A 41 7.19 0.17 0.72
C ALA A 41 7.08 -0.82 1.87
N GLU A 42 5.90 -0.96 2.47
CA GLU A 42 5.66 -1.96 3.53
C GLU A 42 5.74 -3.39 3.00
N LEU A 43 5.25 -3.62 1.78
CA LEU A 43 5.34 -4.93 1.11
C LEU A 43 6.80 -5.27 0.77
N ASP A 44 7.51 -4.35 0.12
CA ASP A 44 8.92 -4.50 -0.24
C ASP A 44 9.80 -4.76 0.98
N GLN A 45 9.58 -4.01 2.07
CA GLN A 45 10.34 -4.19 3.30
C GLN A 45 10.10 -5.58 3.92
N ARG A 46 8.88 -6.10 3.83
CA ARG A 46 8.52 -7.41 4.38
C ARG A 46 9.03 -8.57 3.52
N GLU A 47 8.94 -8.45 2.21
CA GLU A 47 9.12 -9.59 1.28
C GLU A 47 10.51 -9.59 0.63
N HIS A 48 11.12 -8.42 0.44
CA HIS A 48 12.37 -8.27 -0.30
C HIS A 48 13.40 -7.38 0.42
N GLY A 49 13.12 -6.95 1.65
CA GLY A 49 14.02 -6.10 2.45
C GLY A 49 14.32 -4.73 1.82
N GLY A 50 13.45 -4.21 0.95
CA GLY A 50 13.63 -2.91 0.30
C GLY A 50 14.31 -2.95 -1.08
N GLN A 51 14.65 -4.14 -1.58
CA GLN A 51 15.41 -4.31 -2.82
C GLN A 51 14.60 -3.93 -4.07
N MET A 52 13.28 -4.16 -4.06
CA MET A 52 12.43 -3.88 -5.22
C MET A 52 12.38 -2.36 -5.48
N ILE A 53 12.13 -1.55 -4.46
CA ILE A 53 12.06 -0.10 -4.60
C ILE A 53 13.44 0.48 -4.89
N ALA A 54 14.51 -0.05 -4.29
CA ALA A 54 15.87 0.35 -4.60
C ALA A 54 16.19 0.14 -6.08
N LEU A 55 15.84 -1.02 -6.64
CA LEU A 55 16.02 -1.34 -8.05
C LEU A 55 15.16 -0.42 -8.94
N ALA A 56 13.88 -0.22 -8.59
CA ALA A 56 13.00 0.69 -9.33
C ALA A 56 13.59 2.12 -9.38
N ARG A 57 14.10 2.63 -8.26
CA ARG A 57 14.76 3.96 -8.19
C ARG A 57 16.03 4.01 -9.04
N LYS A 58 16.84 2.96 -9.02
CA LYS A 58 18.05 2.85 -9.85
C LYS A 58 17.70 2.89 -11.34
N LEU A 59 16.69 2.11 -11.76
CA LEU A 59 16.23 2.05 -13.15
C LEU A 59 15.57 3.35 -13.62
N ARG A 60 14.93 4.10 -12.71
CA ARG A 60 14.28 5.38 -13.02
C ARG A 60 15.27 6.54 -13.19
N ARG A 61 16.54 6.38 -12.79
CA ARG A 61 17.55 7.42 -12.94
C ARG A 61 17.80 7.71 -14.43
N ARG A 62 17.99 8.98 -14.78
CA ARG A 62 18.30 9.39 -16.16
C ARG A 62 19.69 8.89 -16.54
N SER A 63 19.77 8.16 -17.65
CA SER A 63 21.05 7.76 -18.27
C SER A 63 21.48 8.80 -19.32
N PRO A 64 22.78 9.11 -19.43
CA PRO A 64 23.29 10.04 -20.44
C PRO A 64 22.96 9.63 -21.89
N LYS A 65 22.92 8.33 -22.20
CA LYS A 65 22.73 7.81 -23.56
C LYS A 65 21.27 7.52 -23.93
N ALA A 66 20.48 7.05 -22.96
CA ALA A 66 19.12 6.52 -23.22
C ALA A 66 18.01 7.34 -22.53
N GLY A 67 18.34 8.46 -21.90
CA GLY A 67 17.36 9.26 -21.18
C GLY A 67 16.76 8.53 -19.97
N ARG A 68 15.49 8.81 -19.66
CA ARG A 68 14.78 8.24 -18.51
C ARG A 68 13.88 7.09 -18.98
N ARG A 69 14.07 5.89 -18.42
CA ARG A 69 13.22 4.72 -18.75
C ARG A 69 11.75 4.99 -18.47
N SER A 70 10.87 4.44 -19.30
CA SER A 70 9.43 4.52 -19.05
C SER A 70 9.03 3.66 -17.84
N LEU A 71 7.87 3.94 -17.25
CA LEU A 71 7.36 3.14 -16.14
C LEU A 71 7.05 1.69 -16.55
N ARG A 72 6.73 1.46 -17.83
CA ARG A 72 6.49 0.12 -18.38
C ARG A 72 7.79 -0.66 -18.53
N ASP A 73 8.87 -0.02 -18.97
CA ASP A 73 10.18 -0.68 -19.08
C ASP A 73 10.74 -1.04 -17.70
N ILE A 74 10.48 -0.19 -16.71
CA ILE A 74 10.85 -0.47 -15.32
C ILE A 74 10.04 -1.65 -14.77
N SER A 75 8.74 -1.73 -15.08
CA SER A 75 7.91 -2.88 -14.71
C SER A 75 8.45 -4.19 -15.29
N ALA A 76 8.81 -4.21 -16.57
CA ALA A 76 9.40 -5.39 -17.21
C ALA A 76 10.73 -5.78 -16.53
N ALA A 77 11.62 -4.81 -16.32
CA ALA A 77 12.91 -5.07 -15.68
C ALA A 77 12.79 -5.52 -14.21
N LEU A 78 11.75 -5.08 -13.48
CA LEU A 78 11.45 -5.59 -12.14
C LEU A 78 10.97 -7.05 -12.19
N ALA A 79 10.11 -7.39 -13.15
CA ALA A 79 9.65 -8.75 -13.35
C ALA A 79 10.80 -9.70 -13.76
N ASP A 80 11.71 -9.25 -14.62
CA ASP A 80 12.92 -10.00 -15.01
C ASP A 80 13.83 -10.27 -13.80
N ALA A 81 13.86 -9.35 -12.83
CA ALA A 81 14.57 -9.50 -11.56
C ALA A 81 13.80 -10.35 -10.52
N GLY A 82 12.63 -10.89 -10.88
CA GLY A 82 11.80 -11.73 -10.02
C GLY A 82 10.81 -10.97 -9.12
N PHE A 83 10.74 -9.64 -9.23
CA PHE A 83 9.78 -8.83 -8.47
C PHE A 83 8.45 -8.71 -9.22
N VAL A 84 7.50 -9.56 -8.83
CA VAL A 84 6.16 -9.65 -9.43
C VAL A 84 5.06 -9.41 -8.40
N SER A 85 3.86 -9.10 -8.85
CA SER A 85 2.69 -8.99 -7.96
C SER A 85 2.32 -10.34 -7.35
N GLU A 86 1.45 -10.32 -6.34
CA GLU A 86 0.91 -11.53 -5.68
C GLU A 86 0.27 -12.52 -6.67
N SER A 87 -0.28 -12.02 -7.78
CA SER A 87 -0.81 -12.83 -8.89
C SER A 87 0.23 -13.34 -9.89
N GLY A 88 1.52 -13.15 -9.62
CA GLY A 88 2.65 -13.56 -10.48
C GLY A 88 2.83 -12.71 -11.74
N LYS A 89 2.17 -11.55 -11.85
CA LYS A 89 2.23 -10.68 -13.03
C LYS A 89 3.20 -9.52 -12.83
N PRO A 90 3.77 -8.94 -13.90
CA PRO A 90 4.51 -7.70 -13.81
C PRO A 90 3.66 -6.58 -13.20
N TYR A 91 4.29 -5.69 -12.42
CA TYR A 91 3.59 -4.57 -11.81
C TYR A 91 3.02 -3.60 -12.86
N ALA A 92 1.82 -3.09 -12.67
CA ALA A 92 1.30 -2.04 -13.54
C ALA A 92 2.16 -0.76 -13.46
N ALA A 93 2.20 0.04 -14.53
CA ALA A 93 2.94 1.30 -14.55
C ALA A 93 2.53 2.26 -13.40
N THR A 94 1.25 2.26 -13.02
CA THR A 94 0.73 3.03 -11.87
C THR A 94 1.24 2.53 -10.53
N ALA A 95 1.48 1.22 -10.39
CA ALA A 95 2.11 0.66 -9.20
C ALA A 95 3.57 1.11 -9.10
N VAL A 96 4.31 1.06 -10.22
CA VAL A 96 5.69 1.56 -10.29
C VAL A 96 5.77 3.07 -9.99
N ALA A 97 4.83 3.88 -10.50
CA ALA A 97 4.76 5.30 -10.15
C ALA A 97 4.60 5.52 -8.64
N ARG A 98 3.70 4.75 -7.99
CA ARG A 98 3.51 4.81 -6.53
C ARG A 98 4.73 4.35 -5.75
N MET A 99 5.46 3.33 -6.23
CA MET A 99 6.74 2.91 -5.61
C MET A 99 7.78 4.03 -5.63
N LEU A 100 7.78 4.83 -6.70
CA LEU A 100 8.71 5.94 -6.90
C LEU A 100 8.26 7.25 -6.23
N GLY A 101 6.98 7.35 -5.83
CA GLY A 101 6.37 8.56 -5.29
C GLY A 101 6.03 9.61 -6.35
N GLU A 102 5.79 9.18 -7.59
CA GLU A 102 5.43 10.06 -8.73
C GLU A 102 3.91 10.25 -8.88
N LEU A 103 3.12 9.56 -8.05
CA LEU A 103 1.65 9.59 -7.99
C LEU A 103 1.22 9.36 -6.54
#